data_AF-A0A950BKU0-F1
#
_entry.id   AF-A0A950BKU0-F1
#
_cell.length_a   1.000
_cell.length_b   1.000
_cell.length_c   1.000
_cell.angle_alpha   90.00
_cell.angle_beta   90.00
_cell.angle_gamma   90.00
#
_symmetry.space_group_name_H-M   'P 1'
#
loop_
_entity.id
_entity.type
_entity.pdbx_description
1 polymer ?
#
loop_
_entity_poly.entity_id
_entity_poly.type
_entity_poly.pdbx_seq_one_letter_code
_entity_poly.pdbx_strand_id
1 'polypeptide(L)'
;MKRLLRNLYHPVALRRDHLASDIRFLRRQAPVTRPFDETDVRLVQRFILWCVTLLDAETHTLRGAIARKRQRAIIEQYDIAGRPRDGVASDLGISLRQFYRERQVALQRLADQIGDALTANRTIGSQAEPALFDRAG
;
A
#
# COMPACT_ATOMS: atom_id res chain seq x y z
N MET A 1 -6.04 7.18 -0.50
CA MET A 1 -6.09 5.70 -0.45
C MET A 1 -7.11 5.07 -1.40
N LYS A 2 -8.43 5.21 -1.18
CA LYS A 2 -9.46 4.55 -2.04
C LYS A 2 -9.28 4.81 -3.54
N ARG A 3 -8.97 6.06 -3.91
CA ARG A 3 -8.70 6.47 -5.30
C ARG A 3 -7.45 5.79 -5.87
N LEU A 4 -6.40 5.65 -5.08
CA LEU A 4 -5.18 4.94 -5.48
C LEU A 4 -5.47 3.46 -5.77
N LEU A 5 -6.15 2.77 -4.85
CA LEU A 5 -6.44 1.34 -4.98
C LEU A 5 -7.29 1.02 -6.22
N ARG A 6 -8.33 1.82 -6.46
CA ARG A 6 -9.18 1.66 -7.66
C ARG A 6 -8.45 1.95 -8.96
N ASN A 7 -7.36 2.71 -8.90
CA ASN A 7 -6.58 3.11 -10.06
C ASN A 7 -5.22 2.40 -10.11
N LEU A 8 -5.02 1.34 -9.33
CA LEU A 8 -3.73 0.66 -9.19
C LEU A 8 -3.21 0.09 -10.53
N TYR A 9 -4.12 -0.20 -11.46
CA TYR A 9 -3.82 -0.69 -12.81
C TYR A 9 -4.11 0.34 -13.90
N HIS A 10 -4.25 1.62 -13.54
CA HIS A 10 -4.46 2.72 -14.48
C HIS A 10 -3.25 3.66 -14.48
N PRO A 11 -2.25 3.44 -15.37
CA PRO A 11 -1.00 4.20 -15.38
C PRO A 11 -1.19 5.71 -15.36
N VAL A 12 -2.12 6.23 -16.18
CA VAL A 12 -2.40 7.66 -16.28
C VAL A 12 -2.93 8.24 -14.96
N ALA A 13 -3.74 7.48 -14.22
CA ALA A 13 -4.27 7.91 -12.95
C ALA A 13 -3.21 7.88 -11.84
N LEU A 14 -2.33 6.86 -11.84
CA LEU A 14 -1.21 6.78 -10.89
C LEU A 14 -0.22 7.93 -11.03
N ARG A 15 0.06 8.38 -12.26
CA ARG A 15 0.92 9.55 -12.51
C ARG A 15 0.44 10.84 -11.84
N ARG A 16 -0.85 10.93 -11.53
CA ARG A 16 -1.49 12.10 -10.92
C ARG A 16 -1.75 11.92 -9.42
N ASP A 17 -1.40 10.77 -8.86
CA ASP A 17 -1.63 10.48 -7.44
C ASP A 17 -0.38 10.83 -6.61
N HIS A 18 -0.56 11.68 -5.60
CA HIS A 18 0.53 12.13 -4.73
C HIS A 18 1.18 10.97 -3.97
N LEU A 19 0.39 10.00 -3.51
CA LEU A 19 0.94 8.86 -2.77
C LEU A 19 1.76 7.94 -3.67
N ALA A 20 1.36 7.78 -4.94
CA ALA A 20 2.18 7.08 -5.93
C ALA A 20 3.52 7.78 -6.18
N SER A 21 3.54 9.12 -6.17
CA SER A 21 4.76 9.91 -6.26
C SER A 21 5.66 9.71 -5.03
N ASP A 22 5.10 9.75 -3.82
CA ASP A 22 5.86 9.52 -2.57
C ASP A 22 6.51 8.13 -2.54
N ILE A 23 5.77 7.09 -2.94
CA ILE A 23 6.26 5.70 -3.05
C ILE A 23 7.44 5.63 -4.04
N ARG A 24 7.31 6.30 -5.19
CA ARG A 24 8.35 6.36 -6.22
C ARG A 24 9.63 7.00 -5.69
N PHE A 25 9.53 8.18 -5.07
CA PHE A 25 10.68 8.94 -4.59
C PHE A 25 11.50 8.16 -3.57
N LEU A 26 10.83 7.46 -2.65
CA LEU A 26 11.50 6.72 -1.59
C LEU A 26 12.26 5.48 -2.07
N ARG A 27 11.81 4.84 -3.16
CA ARG A 27 12.39 3.56 -3.61
C ARG A 27 13.47 3.70 -4.68
N ARG A 28 13.49 4.81 -5.41
CA ARG A 28 14.40 4.97 -6.56
C ARG A 28 15.46 6.04 -6.39
N GLN A 29 15.36 6.92 -5.38
CA GLN A 29 16.22 8.12 -5.24
C GLN A 29 16.39 8.87 -6.58
N ALA A 30 15.37 8.82 -7.45
CA ALA A 30 15.46 9.36 -8.80
C ALA A 30 15.29 10.88 -8.76
N PRO A 31 15.95 11.63 -9.67
CA PRO A 31 15.73 13.05 -9.79
C PRO A 31 14.24 13.35 -9.99
N VAL A 32 13.73 14.37 -9.30
CA VAL A 32 12.33 14.85 -9.40
C VAL A 32 11.91 15.13 -10.84
N THR A 33 12.87 15.51 -11.69
CA THR A 33 12.69 15.86 -13.10
C THR A 33 12.48 14.65 -14.02
N ARG A 34 12.75 13.42 -13.58
CA ARG A 34 12.52 12.22 -14.40
C ARG A 34 11.02 12.00 -14.60
N PRO A 35 10.53 11.74 -15.83
CA PRO A 35 9.14 11.39 -16.08
C PRO A 35 8.72 10.09 -15.39
N PHE A 36 7.47 10.02 -14.95
CA PHE A 36 6.87 8.83 -14.34
C PHE A 36 6.59 7.77 -15.42
N ASP A 37 7.32 6.65 -15.37
CA ASP A 37 7.28 5.61 -16.40
C ASP A 37 6.63 4.29 -15.95
N GLU A 38 6.61 3.31 -16.85
CA GLU A 38 6.03 1.99 -16.60
C GLU A 38 6.74 1.23 -15.47
N THR A 39 8.03 1.46 -15.26
CA THR A 39 8.73 0.84 -14.13
C THR A 39 8.25 1.44 -12.81
N ASP A 40 7.96 2.74 -12.78
CA ASP A 40 7.39 3.41 -11.61
C ASP A 40 5.98 2.88 -11.30
N VAL A 41 5.15 2.63 -12.33
CA VAL A 41 3.84 1.97 -12.18
C VAL A 41 3.98 0.60 -11.51
N ARG A 42 4.86 -0.26 -12.03
CA ARG A 42 5.09 -1.60 -11.47
C ARG A 42 5.63 -1.56 -10.05
N LEU A 43 6.47 -0.57 -9.74
CA LEU A 43 6.98 -0.35 -8.40
C LEU A 43 5.85 -0.01 -7.43
N VAL A 44 4.98 0.93 -7.77
CA VAL A 44 3.82 1.31 -6.95
C VAL A 44 2.89 0.11 -6.76
N GLN A 45 2.59 -0.63 -7.84
CA GLN A 45 1.78 -1.85 -7.78
C GLN A 45 2.36 -2.88 -6.81
N ARG A 46 3.65 -3.23 -6.98
CA ARG A 46 4.33 -4.20 -6.11
C ARG A 46 4.35 -3.74 -4.65
N PHE A 47 4.61 -2.46 -4.40
CA PHE A 47 4.63 -1.90 -3.06
C PHE A 47 3.26 -1.98 -2.38
N ILE A 48 2.20 -1.54 -3.07
CA ILE A 48 0.84 -1.60 -2.53
C ILE A 48 0.40 -3.05 -2.29
N LEU A 49 0.65 -3.96 -3.24
CA LEU A 49 0.31 -5.37 -3.07
C LEU A 49 1.09 -6.01 -1.91
N TRP A 50 2.37 -5.67 -1.74
CA TRP A 50 3.14 -6.09 -0.57
C TRP A 50 2.52 -5.61 0.74
N CYS A 51 2.13 -4.32 0.85
CA CYS A 51 1.42 -3.83 2.02
C CYS A 51 0.07 -4.54 2.23
N VAL A 52 -0.66 -4.89 1.17
CA VAL A 52 -1.89 -5.69 1.29
C VAL A 52 -1.62 -7.08 1.85
N THR A 53 -0.53 -7.74 1.45
CA THR A 53 -0.15 -9.06 2.01
C THR A 53 0.23 -8.99 3.48
N LEU A 54 0.77 -7.85 3.93
CA LEU A 54 1.14 -7.64 5.33
C LEU A 54 -0.07 -7.43 6.24
N LEU A 55 -1.28 -7.24 5.73
CA LEU A 55 -2.49 -7.23 6.55
C LEU A 55 -2.69 -8.56 7.30
N ASP A 56 -2.14 -9.66 6.78
CA ASP A 56 -2.22 -11.00 7.37
C ASP A 56 -1.08 -11.30 8.37
N ALA A 57 -0.03 -10.48 8.44
CA ALA A 57 1.25 -10.85 9.07
C ALA A 57 1.23 -10.91 10.60
N GLU A 58 0.28 -10.22 11.27
CA GLU A 58 0.24 -10.14 12.74
C GLU A 58 -1.06 -10.70 13.31
N THR A 59 -0.98 -11.94 13.82
CA THR A 59 -2.12 -12.59 14.48
C THR A 59 -1.69 -13.37 15.71
N HIS A 60 -2.12 -12.90 16.88
CA HIS A 60 -1.96 -13.63 18.15
C HIS A 60 -3.16 -14.53 18.48
N THR A 61 -4.25 -14.45 17.70
CA THR A 61 -5.46 -15.25 17.92
C THR A 61 -6.09 -15.70 16.60
N LEU A 62 -6.78 -16.86 16.63
CA LEU A 62 -7.50 -17.41 15.48
C LEU A 62 -8.61 -16.45 14.98
N ARG A 63 -9.34 -15.82 15.90
CA ARG A 63 -10.36 -14.81 15.57
C ARG A 63 -9.74 -13.61 14.86
N GLY A 64 -8.57 -13.15 15.32
CA GLY A 64 -7.80 -12.11 14.66
C GLY A 64 -7.41 -12.51 13.23
N ALA A 65 -6.92 -13.74 13.04
CA ALA A 65 -6.52 -14.24 11.72
C ALA A 65 -7.67 -14.28 10.72
N ILE A 66 -8.86 -14.75 11.13
CA ILE A 66 -10.05 -14.74 10.27
C ILE A 66 -10.43 -13.32 9.86
N ALA A 67 -10.39 -12.37 10.81
CA ALA A 67 -10.70 -10.97 10.53
C ALA A 67 -9.67 -10.35 9.55
N ARG A 68 -8.37 -10.64 9.70
CA ARG A 68 -7.33 -10.15 8.78
C ARG A 68 -7.51 -10.68 7.36
N LYS A 69 -7.71 -11.99 7.21
CA LYS A 69 -7.99 -12.62 5.91
C LYS A 69 -9.20 -11.98 5.22
N ARG A 70 -10.27 -11.74 5.99
CA ARG A 70 -11.48 -11.05 5.49
C ARG A 70 -11.18 -9.62 5.05
N GLN A 71 -10.44 -8.86 5.85
CA GLN A 71 -10.06 -7.47 5.53
C GLN A 71 -9.21 -7.39 4.27
N ARG A 72 -8.23 -8.28 4.12
CA ARG A 72 -7.44 -8.42 2.90
C ARG A 72 -8.33 -8.72 1.69
N ALA A 73 -9.22 -9.71 1.81
CA ALA A 73 -10.13 -10.07 0.72
C ALA A 73 -11.03 -8.91 0.30
N ILE A 74 -11.51 -8.08 1.25
CA ILE A 74 -12.26 -6.85 0.94
C ILE A 74 -11.42 -5.90 0.09
N ILE A 75 -10.16 -5.63 0.48
CA ILE A 75 -9.29 -4.73 -0.28
C ILE A 75 -9.03 -5.25 -1.70
N GLU A 76 -8.67 -6.53 -1.82
CA GLU A 76 -8.36 -7.15 -3.12
C GLU A 76 -9.57 -7.18 -4.04
N GLN A 77 -10.72 -7.63 -3.55
CA GLN A 77 -11.89 -7.85 -4.39
C GLN A 77 -12.69 -6.58 -4.67
N TYR A 78 -12.88 -5.72 -3.66
CA TYR A 78 -13.71 -4.52 -3.79
C TYR A 78 -12.89 -3.29 -4.18
N ASP A 79 -11.83 -2.98 -3.43
CA ASP A 79 -11.10 -1.72 -3.63
C ASP A 79 -10.12 -1.79 -4.82
N ILE A 80 -9.56 -2.96 -5.12
CA ILE A 80 -8.63 -3.17 -6.24
C ILE A 80 -9.36 -3.73 -7.48
N ALA A 81 -10.02 -4.88 -7.37
CA ALA A 81 -10.67 -5.52 -8.51
C ALA A 81 -12.04 -4.90 -8.89
N GLY A 82 -12.58 -4.00 -8.06
CA GLY A 82 -13.81 -3.27 -8.37
C GLY A 82 -15.08 -4.11 -8.34
N ARG A 83 -15.08 -5.30 -7.73
CA ARG A 83 -16.28 -6.15 -7.63
C ARG A 83 -17.39 -5.43 -6.87
N PRO A 84 -18.68 -5.71 -7.17
CA PRO A 84 -19.79 -5.11 -6.43
C PRO A 84 -19.74 -5.48 -4.93
N ARG A 85 -19.97 -4.48 -4.05
CA ARG A 85 -19.89 -4.66 -2.59
C ARG A 85 -20.80 -5.79 -2.07
N ASP A 86 -22.00 -5.92 -2.65
CA ASP A 86 -23.01 -6.88 -2.18
C ASP A 86 -22.55 -8.31 -2.49
N GLY A 87 -21.91 -8.51 -3.66
CA GLY A 87 -21.27 -9.78 -4.02
C GLY A 87 -20.10 -10.13 -3.11
N VAL A 88 -19.20 -9.17 -2.84
CA VAL A 88 -18.06 -9.41 -1.93
C VAL A 88 -18.52 -9.71 -0.50
N ALA A 89 -19.53 -9.01 0.01
CA ALA A 89 -20.08 -9.28 1.34
C ALA A 89 -20.73 -10.67 1.43
N SER A 90 -21.47 -11.07 0.39
CA SER A 90 -22.06 -12.41 0.27
C SER A 90 -20.99 -13.50 0.25
N ASP A 91 -19.96 -13.37 -0.59
CA ASP A 91 -18.86 -14.34 -0.71
C ASP A 91 -18.11 -14.52 0.61
N LEU A 92 -18.03 -13.46 1.43
CA LEU A 92 -17.38 -13.48 2.75
C LEU A 92 -18.31 -13.91 3.89
N GLY A 93 -19.60 -14.16 3.61
CA GLY A 93 -20.59 -14.56 4.61
C GLY A 93 -20.84 -13.49 5.69
N ILE A 94 -20.78 -12.20 5.33
CA ILE A 94 -20.97 -11.08 6.28
C ILE A 94 -22.09 -10.13 5.84
N SER A 95 -22.69 -9.45 6.82
CA SER A 95 -23.63 -8.36 6.53
C SER A 95 -22.95 -7.15 5.88
N LEU A 96 -23.70 -6.32 5.15
CA LEU A 96 -23.18 -5.06 4.59
C LEU A 96 -22.66 -4.10 5.67
N ARG A 97 -23.33 -4.04 6.83
CA ARG A 97 -22.87 -3.22 7.96
C ARG A 97 -21.49 -3.68 8.44
N GLN A 98 -21.28 -4.99 8.53
CA GLN A 98 -19.98 -5.56 8.90
C GLN A 98 -18.93 -5.33 7.81
N PHE A 99 -19.30 -5.50 6.54
CA PHE A 99 -18.43 -5.18 5.40
C PHE A 99 -17.86 -3.74 5.51
N TYR A 100 -18.70 -2.74 5.75
CA TYR A 100 -18.24 -1.35 5.86
C TYR A 100 -17.29 -1.13 7.04
N ARG A 101 -17.57 -1.75 8.19
CA ARG A 101 -16.70 -1.69 9.38
C ARG A 101 -15.34 -2.33 9.10
N GLU A 102 -15.34 -3.56 8.57
CA GLU A 102 -14.11 -4.30 8.25
C GLU A 102 -13.29 -3.56 7.18
N ARG A 103 -13.97 -2.99 6.17
CA ARG A 103 -13.32 -2.18 5.14
C ARG A 103 -12.64 -0.94 5.72
N GLN A 104 -13.31 -0.21 6.61
CA GLN A 104 -12.74 0.98 7.23
C GLN A 104 -11.48 0.62 8.04
N VAL A 105 -11.55 -0.47 8.82
CA VAL A 105 -10.41 -0.98 9.59
C VAL A 105 -9.27 -1.41 8.66
N ALA A 106 -9.57 -2.13 7.58
CA ALA A 106 -8.60 -2.56 6.58
C ALA A 106 -7.87 -1.37 5.92
N LEU A 107 -8.63 -0.34 5.52
CA LEU A 107 -8.07 0.86 4.90
C LEU A 107 -7.18 1.66 5.85
N GLN A 108 -7.56 1.75 7.13
CA GLN A 108 -6.72 2.40 8.13
C GLN A 108 -5.39 1.65 8.30
N ARG A 109 -5.45 0.33 8.52
CA ARG A 109 -4.27 -0.53 8.68
C ARG A 109 -3.35 -0.49 7.47
N LEU A 110 -3.92 -0.48 6.28
CA LEU A 110 -3.14 -0.35 5.04
C LEU A 110 -2.45 1.02 4.97
N ALA A 111 -3.14 2.10 5.38
CA ALA A 111 -2.54 3.42 5.45
C ALA A 111 -1.40 3.48 6.47
N ASP A 112 -1.58 2.87 7.64
CA ASP A 112 -0.56 2.80 8.69
C ASP A 112 0.67 2.04 8.16
N GLN A 113 0.49 0.85 7.58
CA GLN A 113 1.61 0.07 7.01
C GLN A 113 2.34 0.78 5.88
N ILE A 114 1.61 1.52 5.03
CA ILE A 114 2.24 2.36 4.02
C ILE A 114 3.06 3.47 4.72
N GLY A 115 2.47 4.18 5.68
CA GLY A 115 3.17 5.23 6.44
C GLY A 115 4.43 4.73 7.14
N ASP A 116 4.36 3.60 7.81
CA ASP A 116 5.49 2.95 8.48
C ASP A 116 6.58 2.56 7.48
N ALA A 117 6.20 1.94 6.36
CA ALA A 117 7.15 1.56 5.31
C ALA A 117 7.81 2.77 4.65
N LEU A 118 7.09 3.88 4.48
CA LEU A 118 7.66 5.12 3.95
C LEU A 118 8.60 5.77 4.98
N THR A 119 8.29 5.71 6.27
CA THR A 119 9.10 6.28 7.36
C THR A 119 10.36 5.48 7.62
N ALA A 120 10.28 4.14 7.70
CA ALA A 120 11.42 3.26 7.90
C ALA A 120 12.52 3.47 6.83
N ASN A 121 12.12 3.69 5.57
CA ASN A 121 13.07 3.97 4.49
C ASN A 121 13.70 5.38 4.59
N ARG A 122 13.00 6.38 5.15
CA ARG A 122 13.58 7.72 5.40
C ARG A 122 14.65 7.67 6.47
N THR A 123 14.41 6.92 7.56
CA THR A 123 15.39 6.80 8.66
C THR A 123 16.68 6.12 8.19
N ILE A 124 16.57 5.09 7.35
CA ILE A 124 17.75 4.41 6.76
C ILE A 124 18.48 5.33 5.77
N GLY A 125 17.76 6.12 4.98
CA GLY A 125 18.36 7.11 4.07
C GLY A 125 19.01 8.31 4.77
N SER A 126 18.58 8.65 6.00
CA SER A 126 19.11 9.76 6.79
C SER A 126 20.34 9.39 7.62
N GLN A 127 20.63 8.10 7.84
CA GLN A 127 21.83 7.63 8.55
C GLN A 127 23.00 7.30 7.61
N ALA A 128 22.82 7.49 6.30
CA ALA A 128 23.90 7.41 5.32
C ALA A 128 24.55 8.79 5.10
N GLU A 129 25.23 9.32 6.11
CA GLU A 129 26.35 10.25 5.88
C GLU A 129 27.59 9.40 5.59
N PRO A 130 28.20 9.45 4.39
CA PRO A 130 29.54 8.95 4.21
C PRO A 130 30.51 9.98 4.79
N ALA A 131 30.75 9.92 6.10
CA ALA A 131 31.94 10.49 6.74
C ALA A 131 33.18 9.66 6.34
N LEU A 132 33.44 9.56 5.03
CA LEU A 132 34.50 8.75 4.45
C LEU A 132 35.10 9.38 3.19
N PHE A 133 35.13 10.72 3.14
CA PHE A 133 35.89 11.48 2.14
C PHE A 133 36.79 12.59 2.73
N ASP A 134 37.17 12.51 4.02
CA ASP A 134 38.25 13.33 4.61
C ASP A 134 39.50 12.50 4.92
N ARG A 135 39.96 11.72 3.92
CA ARG A 135 41.31 11.15 3.89
C ARG A 135 41.92 11.27 2.50
N ALA A 136 42.15 12.50 2.06
CA ALA A 136 43.21 12.83 1.11
C ALA A 136 43.43 14.35 1.14
N GLY A 137 44.47 14.77 1.85
CA GLY A 137 44.92 16.15 2.03
C GLY A 137 45.96 16.20 3.13
#